data_AF-M0PEY7-F1
#
_entry.id   AF-M0PEY7-F1
#
_cell.length_a   1.000
_cell.length_b   1.000
_cell.length_c   1.000
_cell.angle_alpha   90.00
_cell.angle_beta   90.00
_cell.angle_gamma   90.00
#
_symmetry.space_group_name_H-M   'P 1'
#
loop_
_entity.id
_entity.type
_entity.pdbx_description
1 polymer ?
#
loop_
_entity_poly.entity_id
_entity_poly.type
_entity_poly.pdbx_seq_one_letter_code
_entity_poly.pdbx_strand_id
1 'polypeptide(L)' 'MTAQDDPAEEATADDTEESPADELGESPVEERDGGSHLDEIQDGAGCTEIWEHLSENRDD' A
#
# COMPACT_ATOMS: atom_id res chain seq x y z
N MET A 1 36.59 -22.52 35.77
CA MET A 1 36.97 -22.22 34.37
C MET A 1 36.49 -23.36 33.50
N THR A 2 35.23 -23.34 33.08
CA THR A 2 34.71 -24.27 32.08
C THR A 2 34.86 -23.58 30.73
N ALA A 3 35.75 -24.11 29.90
CA ALA A 3 35.75 -23.87 28.45
C ALA A 3 34.82 -24.91 27.79
N GLN A 4 34.46 -24.66 26.53
CA GLN A 4 33.42 -25.28 25.70
C GLN A 4 32.00 -24.75 26.01
N ASP A 5 31.25 -24.19 25.07
CA ASP A 5 31.15 -24.53 23.65
C ASP A 5 30.64 -23.31 22.88
N ASP A 6 31.29 -22.94 21.78
CA ASP A 6 30.82 -21.95 20.80
C ASP A 6 30.34 -22.73 19.58
N PRO A 7 29.02 -22.83 19.37
CA PRO A 7 28.48 -23.10 18.05
C PRO A 7 28.03 -21.78 17.42
N ALA A 8 28.98 -21.07 16.80
CA ALA A 8 28.69 -20.36 15.57
C ALA A 8 28.20 -21.39 14.53
N GLU A 9 26.90 -21.68 14.52
CA GLU A 9 26.22 -22.15 13.32
C GLU A 9 25.15 -21.13 12.91
N GLU A 10 25.31 -20.73 11.67
CA GLU A 10 24.64 -19.64 11.00
C GLU A 10 23.23 -20.05 10.52
N ALA A 11 22.55 -19.02 10.00
CA ALA A 11 21.55 -19.10 8.96
C ALA A 11 20.14 -19.55 9.37
N THR A 12 19.38 -18.53 9.79
CA THR A 12 18.08 -18.17 9.19
C THR A 12 17.22 -19.35 8.76
N ALA A 13 16.40 -19.85 9.68
CA ALA A 13 15.15 -20.49 9.28
C ALA A 13 14.35 -19.43 8.51
N ASP A 14 14.38 -19.59 7.19
CA ASP A 14 13.56 -18.95 6.19
C ASP A 14 12.09 -19.21 6.54
N ASP A 15 11.51 -18.35 7.37
CA ASP A 15 10.07 -18.21 7.52
C ASP A 15 9.61 -17.28 6.40
N THR A 16 9.70 -17.76 5.16
CA THR A 16 8.90 -17.20 4.07
C THR A 16 7.47 -17.61 4.35
N GLU A 17 6.82 -16.88 5.27
CA GLU A 17 5.38 -16.86 5.37
C GLU A 17 4.89 -16.36 4.00
N GLU A 18 4.46 -17.29 3.14
CA GLU A 18 3.73 -16.94 1.92
C GLU A 18 2.50 -16.15 2.35
N SER A 19 2.62 -14.84 2.30
CA SER A 19 1.50 -13.93 2.46
C SER A 19 0.53 -14.23 1.31
N PRO A 20 -0.72 -14.67 1.56
CA PRO A 20 -1.72 -14.77 0.52
C PRO A 20 -2.16 -13.36 0.13
N ALA A 21 -1.29 -12.65 -0.59
CA ALA A 21 -1.49 -11.30 -1.07
C ALA A 21 -2.41 -11.23 -2.31
N ASP A 22 -3.01 -12.35 -2.71
CA ASP A 22 -3.67 -12.49 -4.02
C ASP A 22 -5.03 -13.21 -3.90
N GLU A 23 -5.84 -12.85 -2.90
CA GLU A 23 -7.29 -13.15 -2.90
C GLU A 23 -8.11 -11.86 -2.74
N LEU A 24 -7.55 -10.72 -3.14
CA LEU A 24 -8.32 -9.50 -3.37
C LEU A 24 -8.97 -9.64 -4.74
N GLY A 25 -10.12 -10.30 -4.75
CA GLY A 25 -10.87 -10.62 -5.96
C GLY A 25 -10.82 -9.51 -7.00
N GLU A 26 -10.60 -9.91 -8.24
CA GLU A 26 -10.82 -9.12 -9.45
C GLU A 26 -12.27 -8.63 -9.44
N SER A 27 -12.51 -7.57 -8.68
CA SER A 27 -13.60 -6.67 -8.93
C SER A 27 -13.36 -6.23 -10.37
N PRO A 28 -14.35 -6.39 -11.27
CA PRO A 28 -14.20 -5.91 -12.63
C PRO A 28 -13.74 -4.47 -12.50
N VAL A 29 -12.55 -4.19 -13.03
CA VAL A 29 -12.17 -2.83 -13.36
C VAL A 29 -13.15 -2.41 -14.45
N GLU A 30 -14.39 -2.10 -14.05
CA GLU A 30 -15.08 -0.96 -14.67
C GLU A 30 -13.99 0.08 -14.79
N GLU A 31 -13.79 0.57 -16.01
CA GLU A 31 -12.84 1.62 -16.35
C GLU A 31 -13.16 2.82 -15.45
N ARG A 32 -12.72 2.72 -14.20
CA ARG A 32 -12.95 3.66 -13.14
C ARG A 32 -11.98 4.71 -13.53
N ASP A 33 -12.50 5.62 -14.33
CA ASP A 33 -11.84 6.79 -14.85
C ASP A 33 -11.19 7.47 -13.65
N GLY A 34 -9.94 7.08 -13.40
CA GLY A 34 -9.27 7.35 -12.12
C GLY A 34 -8.98 8.83 -11.94
N GLY A 35 -9.18 9.60 -13.03
CA GLY A 35 -9.09 11.04 -13.09
C GLY A 35 -10.43 11.75 -13.16
N SER A 36 -11.58 11.09 -13.26
CA SER A 36 -12.87 11.80 -13.44
C SER A 36 -13.21 12.73 -12.27
N HIS A 37 -12.84 12.38 -11.04
CA HIS A 37 -12.96 13.27 -9.86
C HIS A 37 -11.86 14.34 -9.78
N LEU A 38 -10.81 14.23 -10.60
CA LEU A 38 -9.71 15.20 -10.68
C LEU A 38 -9.87 16.14 -11.89
N ASP A 39 -10.71 15.81 -12.87
CA ASP A 39 -11.00 16.62 -14.06
C ASP A 39 -11.71 17.94 -13.70
N GLU A 40 -12.42 17.94 -12.57
CA GLU A 40 -13.04 19.10 -11.95
C GLU A 40 -12.03 20.03 -11.21
N ILE A 41 -10.77 19.59 -11.06
CA ILE A 41 -9.71 20.35 -10.41
C ILE A 41 -8.80 20.99 -11.48
N GLN A 42 -8.43 22.26 -11.29
CA GLN A 42 -7.52 22.95 -12.22
C GLN A 42 -6.13 22.30 -12.26
N ASP A 43 -5.58 22.15 -13.46
CA ASP A 43 -4.17 21.77 -13.66
C ASP A 43 -3.22 22.69 -12.88
N GLY A 44 -2.40 22.08 -12.01
CA GLY A 44 -1.47 22.80 -11.14
C GLY A 44 -2.03 23.17 -9.75
N ALA A 45 -3.22 22.68 -9.38
CA ALA A 45 -3.70 22.74 -8.00
C ALA A 45 -2.67 22.10 -7.03
N GLY A 46 -2.45 22.77 -5.90
CA GLY A 46 -1.57 22.29 -4.85
C GLY A 46 -2.17 21.12 -4.07
N CYS A 47 -1.32 20.42 -3.32
CA CYS A 47 -1.73 19.26 -2.52
C CYS A 47 -2.86 19.59 -1.52
N THR A 48 -2.87 20.81 -0.97
CA THR A 48 -3.92 21.25 -0.04
C THR A 48 -5.26 21.44 -0.76
N GLU A 49 -5.26 22.10 -1.92
CA GLU A 49 -6.47 22.41 -2.69
C GLU A 49 -7.15 21.11 -3.19
N ILE A 50 -6.35 20.11 -3.61
CA ILE A 50 -6.87 18.78 -3.99
C ILE A 50 -7.57 18.09 -2.80
N TRP A 51 -7.02 18.24 -1.60
CA TRP A 51 -7.54 17.58 -0.40
C TRP A 51 -8.83 18.24 0.10
N GLU A 52 -8.93 19.56 0.00
CA GLU A 52 -10.16 20.31 0.32
C GLU A 52 -11.30 19.85 -0.61
N HIS A 53 -11.05 19.83 -1.92
CA HIS A 53 -12.02 19.38 -2.93
C HIS A 53 -12.51 17.95 -2.70
N LEU A 54 -11.59 17.01 -2.45
CA LEU A 54 -11.93 15.61 -2.16
C LEU A 54 -12.65 15.44 -0.82
N SER A 55 -12.37 16.31 0.16
CA SER A 55 -13.03 16.24 1.46
C SER A 55 -14.47 16.73 1.38
N GLU A 56 -14.75 17.77 0.59
CA GLU A 56 -16.11 18.29 0.39
C GLU A 56 -16.98 17.26 -0.34
N ASN A 57 -16.48 16.66 -1.42
CA ASN A 57 -17.23 15.68 -2.24
C ASN A 57 -17.39 14.30 -1.57
N ARG A 58 -16.76 14.05 -0.41
CA ARG A 58 -16.80 12.74 0.27
C ARG A 58 -18.03 12.56 1.17
N ASP A 59 -18.59 13.65 1.66
CA ASP A 59 -19.72 13.66 2.60
C ASP A 59 -21.09 13.78 1.88
N ASP A 60 -21.11 14.01 0.57
CA ASP A 60 -22.29 14.02 -0.32
C ASP A 60 -22.69 12.63 -0.85
#